data_AF-A0A5A9F7N4-F1
#
_entry.id   AF-A0A5A9F7N4-F1
#
_cell.length_a   1.000
_cell.length_b   1.000
_cell.length_c   1.000
_cell.angle_alpha   90.00
_cell.angle_beta   90.00
_cell.angle_gamma   90.00
#
_symmetry.space_group_name_H-M   'P 1'
#
loop_
_entity.id
_entity.type
_entity.pdbx_description
1 polymer ?
#
loop_
_entity_poly.entity_id
_entity_poly.type
_entity_poly.pdbx_seq_one_letter_code
_entity_poly.pdbx_strand_id
1 'polypeptide(L)'
;MPDTAPIPLIPDVDDDHMLRRLGTEHRLLLDAYRTLCRTQPIADEPLDRLTEALTDLEKRVAGLPARSAAGLLVRLHVLWAALDHTDASLFRPPDPGAGIVHRLVWGALDDARRLAGQR
;
A
#
# COMPACT_ATOMS: atom_id res chain seq x y z
N MET A 1 40.36 19.54 -20.34
CA MET A 1 39.20 19.79 -19.46
C MET A 1 38.16 18.74 -19.81
N PRO A 2 37.91 17.69 -19.01
CA PRO A 2 36.82 16.78 -19.30
C PRO A 2 35.49 17.40 -18.86
N ASP A 3 34.49 17.34 -19.74
CA ASP A 3 33.11 17.72 -19.48
C ASP A 3 32.53 16.88 -18.33
N THR A 4 32.39 17.48 -17.15
CA THR A 4 31.47 16.98 -16.12
C THR A 4 30.05 17.30 -16.57
N ALA A 5 29.43 16.40 -17.33
CA ALA A 5 27.99 16.37 -17.45
C ALA A 5 27.38 16.36 -16.03
N PRO A 6 26.39 17.22 -15.72
CA PRO A 6 25.79 17.23 -14.39
C PRO A 6 25.17 15.86 -14.11
N ILE A 7 25.61 15.23 -13.02
CA ILE A 7 24.99 14.00 -12.50
C ILE A 7 23.52 14.35 -12.25
N PRO A 8 22.55 13.56 -12.75
CA PRO A 8 21.14 13.79 -12.44
C PRO A 8 20.96 13.73 -10.93
N LEU A 9 20.54 14.85 -10.32
CA LEU A 9 20.06 14.87 -8.94
C LEU A 9 18.82 13.97 -8.88
N ILE A 10 19.00 12.76 -8.35
CA ILE A 10 17.91 11.79 -8.10
C ILE A 10 16.92 12.49 -7.17
N PRO A 11 15.65 12.77 -7.57
CA PRO A 11 14.84 13.83 -6.98
C PRO A 11 14.93 13.95 -5.48
N ASP A 12 14.10 13.40 -4.60
CA ASP A 12 14.27 13.73 -3.18
C ASP A 12 13.88 12.58 -2.27
N VAL A 13 14.50 12.54 -1.10
CA VAL A 13 14.23 11.60 0.01
C VAL A 13 12.76 11.72 0.49
N ASP A 14 12.05 12.74 0.01
CA ASP A 14 10.68 13.10 0.36
C ASP A 14 9.62 12.15 -0.22
N ASP A 15 9.85 11.53 -1.38
CA ASP A 15 8.85 10.64 -2.02
C ASP A 15 8.59 9.38 -1.17
N ASP A 16 9.65 8.77 -0.63
CA ASP A 16 9.52 7.59 0.23
C ASP A 16 8.95 7.95 1.61
N HIS A 17 9.27 9.14 2.13
CA HIS A 17 8.67 9.64 3.37
C HIS A 17 7.16 9.90 3.19
N MET A 18 6.78 10.53 2.08
CA MET A 18 5.39 10.73 1.69
C MET A 18 4.67 9.40 1.52
N LEU A 19 5.26 8.43 0.81
CA LEU A 19 4.72 7.08 0.68
C LEU A 19 4.47 6.44 2.05
N ARG A 20 5.42 6.48 2.97
CA ARG A 20 5.24 5.92 4.33
C ARG A 20 4.11 6.60 5.11
N ARG A 21 3.99 7.93 4.99
CA ARG A 21 2.90 8.70 5.59
C ARG A 21 1.55 8.26 5.02
N LEU A 22 1.42 8.22 3.69
CA LEU A 22 0.21 7.77 3.01
C LEU A 22 -0.13 6.33 3.34
N GLY A 23 0.85 5.42 3.39
CA GLY A 23 0.63 4.02 3.78
C GLY A 23 0.14 3.86 5.22
N THR A 24 0.49 4.77 6.11
CA THR A 24 -0.05 4.79 7.49
C THR A 24 -1.49 5.26 7.50
N GLU A 25 -1.81 6.34 6.79
CA GLU A 25 -3.17 6.87 6.64
C GLU A 25 -4.09 5.86 5.96
N HIS A 26 -3.62 5.21 4.89
CA HIS A 26 -4.33 4.13 4.19
C HIS A 26 -4.76 3.02 5.14
N ARG A 27 -3.85 2.55 6.00
CA ARG A 27 -4.13 1.46 6.94
C ARG A 27 -5.22 1.83 7.93
N LEU A 28 -5.16 3.05 8.48
CA LEU A 28 -6.18 3.55 9.41
C LEU A 28 -7.56 3.64 8.74
N LEU A 29 -7.61 4.16 7.51
CA LEU A 29 -8.85 4.25 6.75
C LEU A 29 -9.39 2.88 6.37
N LEU A 30 -8.53 1.95 5.96
CA LEU A 30 -8.91 0.59 5.59
C LEU A 30 -9.46 -0.19 6.79
N ASP A 31 -8.85 -0.04 7.96
CA ASP A 31 -9.33 -0.67 9.19
C ASP A 31 -10.69 -0.10 9.62
N ALA A 32 -10.89 1.21 9.47
CA ALA A 32 -12.19 1.86 9.70
C ALA A 32 -13.27 1.38 8.72
N TYR A 33 -12.94 1.33 7.42
CA TYR A 33 -13.80 0.82 6.36
C TYR A 33 -14.24 -0.62 6.65
N ARG A 34 -13.29 -1.52 6.93
CA ARG A 34 -13.57 -2.93 7.27
C ARG A 34 -14.41 -3.09 8.53
N THR A 35 -14.24 -2.20 9.50
CA THR A 35 -15.06 -2.20 10.71
C THR A 35 -16.51 -1.84 10.40
N LEU A 36 -16.73 -0.83 9.54
CA LEU A 36 -18.06 -0.40 9.14
C LEU A 36 -18.76 -1.40 8.21
N CYS A 37 -18.05 -2.02 7.27
CA CYS A 37 -18.61 -3.10 6.44
C CYS A 37 -19.17 -4.28 7.26
N ARG A 38 -18.68 -4.50 8.48
CA ARG A 38 -19.17 -5.56 9.38
C ARG A 38 -20.38 -5.15 10.22
N THR A 39 -20.62 -3.85 10.40
CA THR A 39 -21.57 -3.35 11.39
C THR A 39 -22.70 -2.52 10.79
N GLN A 40 -22.55 -2.02 9.56
CA GLN A 40 -23.53 -1.14 8.91
C GLN A 40 -24.05 -1.71 7.59
N PRO A 41 -25.31 -1.43 7.22
CA PRO A 41 -25.82 -1.71 5.88
C PRO A 41 -25.02 -0.94 4.82
N ILE A 42 -24.84 -1.57 3.65
CA ILE A 42 -23.93 -1.14 2.57
C ILE A 42 -24.31 0.24 1.96
N ALA A 43 -25.50 0.77 2.23
CA ALA A 43 -26.01 2.02 1.66
C ALA A 43 -25.88 3.24 2.60
N ASP A 44 -24.98 3.18 3.59
CA ASP A 44 -24.79 4.24 4.57
C ASP A 44 -23.74 5.27 4.08
N GLU A 45 -24.11 6.57 4.10
CA GLU A 45 -23.26 7.71 3.70
C GLU A 45 -21.82 7.72 4.29
N PRO A 46 -21.57 7.25 5.53
CA PRO A 46 -20.22 7.07 6.05
C PRO A 46 -19.34 6.11 5.25
N LEU A 47 -19.92 5.06 4.65
CA LEU A 47 -19.18 4.07 3.87
C LEU A 47 -18.76 4.64 2.51
N ASP A 48 -19.62 5.44 1.89
CA ASP A 48 -19.32 6.14 0.63
C ASP A 48 -18.15 7.11 0.82
N ARG A 49 -18.19 7.95 1.85
CA ARG A 49 -17.10 8.91 2.15
C ARG A 49 -15.77 8.21 2.44
N LEU A 50 -15.79 7.06 3.11
CA LEU A 50 -14.58 6.28 3.35
C LEU A 50 -14.04 5.63 2.07
N THR A 51 -14.93 5.15 1.21
CA THR A 51 -14.56 4.58 -0.09
C THR A 51 -13.90 5.65 -0.97
N GLU A 52 -14.46 6.85 -1.01
CA GLU A 52 -13.86 8.00 -1.72
C GLU A 52 -12.49 8.37 -1.14
N ALA A 53 -12.37 8.48 0.18
CA ALA A 53 -11.11 8.81 0.84
C ALA A 53 -10.03 7.75 0.58
N LEU A 54 -10.38 6.46 0.63
CA LEU A 54 -9.47 5.36 0.28
C LEU A 54 -9.03 5.45 -1.19
N THR A 55 -9.98 5.64 -2.10
CA THR A 55 -9.73 5.76 -3.54
C THR A 55 -8.77 6.91 -3.85
N ASP A 56 -8.97 8.07 -3.23
CA ASP A 56 -8.10 9.24 -3.46
C ASP A 56 -6.70 9.05 -2.88
N LEU A 57 -6.59 8.35 -1.74
CA LEU A 57 -5.31 8.00 -1.17
C LEU A 57 -4.56 6.99 -2.05
N GLU A 58 -5.25 5.96 -2.53
CA GLU A 58 -4.71 4.97 -3.48
C GLU A 58 -4.17 5.63 -4.75
N LYS A 59 -4.90 6.60 -5.33
CA LYS A 59 -4.42 7.40 -6.47
C LYS A 59 -3.13 8.16 -6.15
N ARG A 60 -3.05 8.79 -4.97
CA ARG A 60 -1.85 9.53 -4.54
C ARG A 60 -0.65 8.60 -4.38
N VAL A 61 -0.84 7.42 -3.80
CA VAL A 61 0.21 6.40 -3.67
C VAL A 61 0.65 5.88 -5.04
N ALA A 62 -0.29 5.65 -5.97
CA ALA A 62 0.01 5.20 -7.32
C ALA A 62 0.85 6.21 -8.11
N GLY A 63 0.64 7.51 -7.87
CA GLY A 63 1.38 8.61 -8.50
C GLY A 63 2.80 8.84 -7.98
N LEU A 64 3.18 8.25 -6.83
CA LEU A 64 4.50 8.45 -6.23
C LEU A 64 5.46 7.30 -6.58
N PRO A 65 6.69 7.59 -7.02
CA PRO A 65 7.70 6.55 -7.24
C PRO A 65 8.17 5.97 -5.90
N ALA A 66 8.29 4.64 -5.82
CA ALA A 66 8.97 4.00 -4.70
C ALA A 66 10.48 3.95 -4.99
N ARG A 67 11.29 4.60 -4.15
CA ARG A 67 12.76 4.61 -4.29
C ARG A 67 13.49 3.71 -3.30
N SER A 68 12.77 3.13 -2.34
CA SER A 68 13.28 2.14 -1.41
C SER A 68 12.35 0.93 -1.26
N ALA A 69 12.87 -0.14 -0.66
CA ALA A 69 12.08 -1.30 -0.27
C ALA A 69 10.89 -0.92 0.63
N ALA A 70 11.05 0.08 1.50
CA ALA A 70 9.96 0.56 2.35
C ALA A 70 8.88 1.30 1.55
N GLY A 71 9.25 2.11 0.55
CA GLY A 71 8.29 2.73 -0.37
C GLY A 71 7.57 1.68 -1.22
N LEU A 72 8.30 0.66 -1.69
CA LEU A 72 7.74 -0.45 -2.46
C LEU A 72 6.75 -1.26 -1.62
N LEU A 73 7.08 -1.54 -0.36
CA LEU A 73 6.19 -2.23 0.57
C LEU A 73 4.86 -1.50 0.75
N VAL A 74 4.88 -0.17 0.86
CA VAL A 74 3.63 0.61 0.92
C VAL A 74 2.80 0.41 -0.34
N ARG A 75 3.42 0.57 -1.52
CA ARG A 75 2.70 0.44 -2.79
C ARG A 75 2.10 -0.96 -2.98
N LEU A 76 2.85 -2.01 -2.63
CA LEU A 76 2.37 -3.39 -2.68
C LEU A 76 1.20 -3.62 -1.73
N HIS A 77 1.26 -3.07 -0.51
CA HIS A 77 0.15 -3.18 0.44
C HIS A 77 -1.10 -2.48 -0.06
N VAL A 78 -0.96 -1.28 -0.61
CA VAL A 78 -2.10 -0.51 -1.15
C VAL A 78 -2.69 -1.22 -2.36
N LEU A 79 -1.85 -1.70 -3.29
CA LEU A 79 -2.31 -2.50 -4.43
C LEU A 79 -3.10 -3.73 -3.98
N TRP A 80 -2.58 -4.45 -2.99
CA TRP A 80 -3.22 -5.66 -2.50
C TRP A 80 -4.55 -5.39 -1.81
N ALA A 81 -4.63 -4.32 -1.02
CA ALA A 81 -5.88 -3.88 -0.39
C ALA A 81 -6.93 -3.42 -1.41
N ALA A 82 -6.53 -2.73 -2.48
CA ALA A 82 -7.44 -2.30 -3.53
C ALA A 82 -8.04 -3.49 -4.30
N LEU A 83 -7.28 -4.57 -4.48
CA LEU A 83 -7.74 -5.80 -5.13
C LEU A 83 -8.69 -6.62 -4.26
N ASP A 84 -8.59 -6.50 -2.93
CA ASP A 84 -9.47 -7.19 -2.00
C ASP A 84 -9.67 -6.35 -0.72
N HIS A 85 -10.65 -5.44 -0.76
CA HIS A 85 -10.94 -4.55 0.36
C HIS A 85 -11.61 -5.29 1.54
N THR A 86 -12.17 -6.46 1.27
CA THR A 86 -13.02 -7.23 2.19
C THR A 86 -12.27 -8.22 3.07
N ASP A 87 -11.16 -8.79 2.60
CA ASP A 87 -10.51 -9.88 3.31
C ASP A 87 -9.40 -9.39 4.27
N ALA A 88 -9.60 -9.61 5.57
CA ALA A 88 -8.58 -9.33 6.58
C ALA A 88 -7.40 -10.32 6.51
N SER A 89 -7.57 -11.47 5.83
CA SER A 89 -6.52 -12.47 5.63
C SER A 89 -5.35 -11.96 4.77
N LEU A 90 -5.56 -10.91 3.99
CA LEU A 90 -4.58 -10.32 3.06
C LEU A 90 -3.28 -9.86 3.69
N PHE A 91 -3.28 -9.63 5.00
CA PHE A 91 -2.11 -9.23 5.77
C PHE A 91 -1.57 -10.37 6.63
N ARG A 92 -1.92 -11.62 6.29
CA ARG A 92 -1.43 -12.83 6.95
C ARG A 92 -0.82 -13.78 5.90
N PRO A 93 0.14 -14.62 6.31
CA PRO A 93 0.63 -15.69 5.45
C PRO A 93 -0.54 -16.51 4.89
N PRO A 94 -0.59 -16.76 3.58
CA PRO A 94 -1.66 -17.52 2.97
C PRO A 94 -1.59 -18.99 3.41
N ASP A 95 -2.75 -19.62 3.54
CA ASP A 95 -2.83 -21.05 3.84
C ASP A 95 -2.13 -21.89 2.75
N PRO A 96 -1.64 -23.10 3.08
CA PRO A 96 -1.00 -23.99 2.11
C PRO A 96 -1.86 -24.33 0.87
N GLY A 97 -3.18 -24.20 0.99
CA GLY A 97 -4.16 -24.39 -0.09
C GLY A 97 -4.49 -23.14 -0.91
N ALA A 98 -3.97 -21.96 -0.56
CA ALA A 98 -4.33 -20.70 -1.22
C ALA A 98 -3.96 -20.68 -2.72
N GLY A 99 -4.70 -19.93 -3.53
CA GLY A 99 -4.41 -19.76 -4.95
C GLY A 99 -3.01 -19.17 -5.20
N ILE A 100 -2.44 -19.46 -6.38
CA ILE A 100 -1.09 -19.01 -6.75
C ILE A 100 -0.92 -17.48 -6.69
N VAL A 101 -1.95 -16.73 -7.06
CA VAL A 101 -1.95 -15.25 -7.02
C VAL A 101 -1.72 -14.74 -5.60
N HIS A 102 -2.47 -15.26 -4.62
CA HIS A 102 -2.34 -14.85 -3.22
C HIS A 102 -0.93 -15.15 -2.68
N ARG A 103 -0.38 -16.35 -2.98
CA ARG A 103 0.99 -16.70 -2.56
C ARG A 103 2.05 -15.79 -3.17
N LEU A 104 1.91 -15.44 -4.45
CA LEU A 104 2.85 -14.55 -5.14
C LEU A 104 2.80 -13.13 -4.56
N VAL A 105 1.60 -12.59 -4.34
CA VAL A 105 1.47 -11.24 -3.76
C VAL A 105 2.00 -11.21 -2.33
N TRP A 106 1.67 -12.23 -1.52
CA TRP A 106 2.22 -12.35 -0.17
C TRP A 106 3.75 -12.46 -0.18
N GLY A 107 4.33 -13.27 -1.07
CA GLY A 107 5.78 -13.39 -1.20
C GLY A 107 6.45 -12.06 -1.54
N ALA A 108 5.88 -11.30 -2.47
CA ALA A 108 6.39 -9.97 -2.82
C ALA A 108 6.31 -8.97 -1.65
N LEU A 109 5.21 -9.01 -0.87
CA LEU A 109 5.06 -8.21 0.34
C LEU A 109 6.09 -8.59 1.41
N ASP A 110 6.26 -9.89 1.66
CA ASP A 110 7.20 -10.38 2.67
C ASP A 110 8.66 -10.07 2.30
N ASP A 111 9.03 -10.21 1.03
CA ASP A 111 10.34 -9.82 0.54
C ASP A 111 10.58 -8.31 0.67
N ALA A 112 9.61 -7.48 0.30
CA ALA A 112 9.71 -6.03 0.47
C ALA A 112 9.85 -5.65 1.96
N ARG A 113 9.13 -6.34 2.86
CA ARG A 113 9.23 -6.18 4.32
C ARG A 113 10.62 -6.53 4.84
N ARG A 114 11.15 -7.70 4.43
CA ARG A 114 12.50 -8.16 4.77
C ARG A 114 13.56 -7.19 4.28
N LEU A 115 13.46 -6.72 3.04
CA LEU A 115 14.38 -5.74 2.45
C LEU A 115 14.27 -4.35 3.09
N ALA A 116 13.10 -3.98 3.62
CA ALA A 116 12.90 -2.75 4.37
C ALA A 116 13.39 -2.81 5.82
N GLY A 117 13.85 -3.97 6.29
CA GLY A 117 14.30 -4.16 7.67
C GLY A 117 13.17 -4.17 8.70
N GLN A 118 11.93 -4.41 8.27
CA GLN A 118 10.77 -4.51 9.16
C GLN A 118 10.60 -5.98 9.58
N ARG A 119 10.42 -6.22 10.89
CA ARG A 119 10.13 -7.55 11.45
C ARG A 119 8.67 -7.64 11.84
#